data_AF-A0A8J5NSU1-F1
#
_entry.id   AF-A0A8J5NSU1-F1
#
_cell.length_a   1.000
_cell.length_b   1.000
_cell.length_c   1.000
_cell.angle_alpha   90.00
_cell.angle_beta   90.00
_cell.angle_gamma   90.00
#
_symmetry.space_group_name_H-M   'P 1'
#
loop_
_entity.id
_entity.type
_entity.pdbx_description
1 polymer ?
#
loop_
_entity_poly.entity_id
_entity_poly.type
_entity_poly.pdbx_seq_one_letter_code
_entity_poly.pdbx_strand_id
1 'polypeptide(L)'
;MPARMWRHGIHSFLELLRHRLPASLEHMLTFLYLAYSMMALLYETVPAFEDTWIECLGDLARYRMAIEDDDTTDRELWTGLSRHWYCKASDRSPTTGRLYHHLAILARPNPLRQLYYYTKSLCVPIPFSSAQESLTNVFNCALSNSPDDTFIRAHKILFSTQSEYGVRMSENSRIEFLELARHFINQLDSHIAEMKGEWLEPG
;
A
#
# COMPACT_ATOMS: atom_id res chain seq x y z
N MET A 1 26.57 -4.18 -3.22
CA MET A 1 26.90 -3.75 -1.85
C MET A 1 25.64 -3.32 -1.07
N PRO A 2 24.76 -2.43 -1.59
CA PRO A 2 23.51 -2.01 -0.89
C PRO A 2 22.59 -3.15 -0.45
N ALA A 3 22.28 -4.10 -1.35
CA ALA A 3 21.38 -5.22 -1.04
C ALA A 3 21.86 -6.11 0.11
N ARG A 4 23.19 -6.30 0.25
CA ARG A 4 23.77 -7.06 1.36
C ARG A 4 23.71 -6.29 2.67
N MET A 5 23.98 -4.99 2.64
CA MET A 5 23.86 -4.11 3.81
C MET A 5 22.41 -4.08 4.31
N TRP A 6 21.44 -3.90 3.42
CA TRP A 6 20.02 -3.97 3.78
C TRP A 6 19.68 -5.32 4.39
N ARG A 7 19.91 -6.42 3.66
CA ARG A 7 19.50 -7.76 4.07
C ARG A 7 20.13 -8.18 5.40
N HIS A 8 21.45 -8.08 5.51
CA HIS A 8 22.20 -8.65 6.64
C HIS A 8 22.51 -7.65 7.74
N GLY A 9 22.62 -6.36 7.43
CA GLY A 9 22.97 -5.32 8.39
C GLY A 9 21.77 -4.65 9.04
N ILE A 10 20.63 -4.54 8.33
CA ILE A 10 19.45 -3.81 8.80
C ILE A 10 18.27 -4.76 9.01
N HIS A 11 17.78 -5.38 7.92
CA HIS A 11 16.56 -6.17 7.93
C HIS A 11 16.64 -7.38 8.87
N SER A 12 17.70 -8.20 8.80
CA SER A 12 17.86 -9.35 9.71
C SER A 12 17.86 -8.95 11.18
N PHE A 13 18.44 -7.80 11.53
CA PHE A 13 18.46 -7.33 12.91
C PHE A 13 17.11 -6.74 13.34
N LEU A 14 16.43 -5.99 12.46
CA LEU A 14 15.06 -5.54 12.70
C LEU A 14 14.11 -6.71 12.95
N GLU A 15 14.21 -7.78 12.15
CA GLU A 15 13.39 -8.96 12.36
C GLU A 15 13.70 -9.62 13.71
N LEU A 16 14.98 -9.73 14.10
CA LEU A 16 15.33 -10.25 15.43
C LEU A 16 14.70 -9.42 16.55
N LEU A 17 14.77 -8.09 16.46
CA LEU A 17 14.16 -7.20 17.45
C LEU A 17 12.64 -7.32 17.45
N ARG A 18 12.00 -7.37 16.27
CA ARG A 18 10.55 -7.50 16.12
C ARG A 18 10.00 -8.77 16.79
N HIS A 19 10.70 -9.90 16.66
CA HIS A 19 10.30 -11.17 17.30
C HIS A 19 10.43 -11.16 18.83
N ARG A 20 11.11 -10.16 19.42
CA ARG A 20 11.34 -10.03 20.86
C ARG A 20 10.47 -8.95 21.51
N LEU A 21 9.55 -8.35 20.77
CA LEU A 21 8.60 -7.38 21.32
C LEU A 21 7.69 -8.05 22.37
N PRO A 22 7.32 -7.33 23.44
CA PRO A 22 7.62 -5.91 23.70
C PRO A 22 9.00 -5.64 24.33
N ALA A 23 9.72 -6.67 24.78
CA ALA A 23 10.96 -6.50 25.57
C ALA A 23 12.11 -5.79 24.82
N SER A 24 12.09 -5.80 23.49
CA SER A 24 13.09 -5.15 22.63
C SER A 24 12.70 -3.76 22.14
N LEU A 25 11.55 -3.19 22.56
CA LEU A 25 10.96 -1.99 21.96
C LEU A 25 11.94 -0.79 21.92
N GLU A 26 12.55 -0.43 23.05
CA GLU A 26 13.51 0.69 23.13
C GLU A 26 14.71 0.48 22.20
N HIS A 27 15.21 -0.75 22.11
CA HIS A 27 16.33 -1.11 21.23
C HIS A 27 15.91 -1.02 19.76
N MET A 28 14.69 -1.45 19.43
CA MET A 28 14.14 -1.37 18.09
C MET A 28 13.93 0.07 17.64
N LEU A 29 13.40 0.93 18.51
CA LEU A 29 13.25 2.37 18.25
C LEU A 29 14.61 3.01 18.00
N THR A 30 15.57 2.81 18.92
CA THR A 30 16.93 3.37 18.79
C THR A 30 17.60 2.91 17.48
N PHE A 31 17.49 1.62 17.15
CA PHE A 31 18.05 1.09 15.92
C PHE A 31 17.39 1.67 14.66
N LEU A 32 16.06 1.83 14.66
CA LEU A 32 15.34 2.45 13.54
C LEU A 32 15.79 3.89 13.31
N TYR A 33 15.92 4.71 14.35
CA TYR A 33 16.40 6.09 14.21
C TYR A 33 17.84 6.15 13.67
N LEU A 34 18.73 5.29 14.17
CA LEU A 34 20.10 5.22 13.68
C LEU A 34 20.15 4.77 12.22
N ALA A 35 19.46 3.68 11.87
CA ALA A 35 19.41 3.14 10.52
C ALA A 35 18.83 4.17 9.54
N TYR A 36 17.75 4.86 9.93
CA TYR A 36 17.13 5.90 9.10
C TYR A 36 18.09 7.07 8.85
N SER A 37 18.76 7.55 9.89
CA SER A 37 19.75 8.64 9.78
C SER A 37 20.91 8.25 8.87
N MET A 38 21.42 7.03 9.01
CA MET A 38 22.48 6.51 8.14
C MET A 38 22.02 6.37 6.68
N MET A 39 20.80 5.87 6.44
CA MET A 39 20.27 5.74 5.08
C MET A 39 20.00 7.11 4.43
N ALA A 40 19.53 8.09 5.20
CA ALA A 40 19.33 9.46 4.73
C ALA A 40 20.66 10.10 4.32
N LEU A 41 21.71 9.93 5.13
CA LEU A 41 23.05 10.41 4.78
C LEU A 41 23.58 9.75 3.50
N LEU A 42 23.38 8.43 3.33
CA LEU A 42 23.79 7.73 2.11
C LEU A 42 22.98 8.18 0.89
N TYR A 43 21.69 8.46 1.06
CA TYR A 43 20.84 9.03 0.02
C TYR A 43 21.36 10.39 -0.46
N GLU A 44 21.83 11.25 0.46
CA GLU A 44 22.37 12.58 0.14
C GLU A 44 23.78 12.54 -0.44
N THR A 45 24.62 11.61 0.01
CA THR A 45 26.07 11.61 -0.29
C THR A 45 26.50 10.59 -1.34
N VAL A 46 25.69 9.56 -1.61
CA VAL A 46 26.02 8.45 -2.53
C VAL A 46 24.89 8.23 -3.55
N PRO A 47 24.79 9.07 -4.60
CA PRO A 47 23.69 9.04 -5.57
C PRO A 47 23.69 7.78 -6.44
N ALA A 48 24.81 7.05 -6.52
CA ALA A 48 24.94 5.84 -7.35
C ALA A 48 23.92 4.73 -7.01
N PHE A 49 23.32 4.75 -5.83
CA PHE A 49 22.33 3.78 -5.37
C PHE A 49 21.04 4.44 -4.86
N GLU A 50 20.73 5.65 -5.34
CA GLU A 50 19.60 6.47 -4.90
C GLU A 50 18.29 5.67 -4.80
N ASP A 51 17.94 4.90 -5.83
CA ASP A 51 16.71 4.09 -5.86
C ASP A 51 16.67 3.07 -4.70
N THR A 52 17.80 2.45 -4.38
CA THR A 52 17.89 1.52 -3.26
C THR A 52 17.72 2.24 -1.92
N TRP A 53 18.30 3.43 -1.77
CA TRP A 53 18.19 4.22 -0.54
C TRP A 53 16.77 4.72 -0.30
N ILE A 54 16.09 5.19 -1.35
CA ILE A 54 14.68 5.60 -1.30
C ILE A 54 13.81 4.46 -0.77
N GLU A 55 13.98 3.25 -1.30
CA GLU A 55 13.20 2.10 -0.85
C GLU A 55 13.53 1.70 0.60
N CYS A 56 14.80 1.69 0.98
CA CYS A 56 15.21 1.40 2.36
C CYS A 56 14.60 2.40 3.36
N LEU A 57 14.55 3.69 3.00
CA LEU A 57 13.94 4.74 3.81
C LEU A 57 12.42 4.54 3.94
N GLY A 58 11.75 4.17 2.85
CA GLY A 58 10.34 3.81 2.87
C GLY A 58 10.04 2.61 3.78
N ASP A 59 10.88 1.57 3.73
CA ASP A 59 10.77 0.41 4.60
C ASP A 59 11.04 0.72 6.07
N LEU A 60 12.09 1.48 6.39
CA LEU A 60 12.40 1.90 7.76
C LEU A 60 11.26 2.71 8.37
N ALA A 61 10.69 3.65 7.60
CA ALA A 61 9.52 4.41 8.03
C ALA A 61 8.31 3.50 8.28
N ARG A 62 8.10 2.49 7.43
CA ARG A 62 7.02 1.50 7.59
C ARG A 62 7.21 0.62 8.82
N TYR A 63 8.44 0.20 9.14
CA TYR A 63 8.72 -0.52 10.39
C TYR A 63 8.39 0.34 11.61
N ARG A 64 8.80 1.62 11.61
CA ARG A 64 8.53 2.54 12.71
C ARG A 64 7.04 2.83 12.89
N MET A 65 6.29 2.93 11.79
CA MET A 65 4.82 3.01 11.79
C MET A 65 4.18 1.74 12.38
N ALA A 66 4.70 0.55 12.06
CA ALA A 66 4.09 -0.72 12.47
C ALA A 66 4.29 -1.08 13.95
N ILE A 67 5.29 -0.49 14.62
CA ILE A 67 5.55 -0.71 16.05
C ILE A 67 4.96 0.37 16.95
N GLU A 68 4.41 1.45 16.38
CA GLU A 68 3.73 2.49 17.13
C GLU A 68 2.28 2.07 17.40
N ASP A 69 1.99 1.72 18.65
CA ASP A 69 0.65 1.27 19.08
C ASP A 69 -0.10 2.36 19.86
N ASP A 70 0.62 3.28 20.53
CA ASP A 70 0.03 4.22 21.49
C ASP A 70 -0.04 5.67 20.99
N ASP A 71 0.94 6.15 20.19
CA ASP A 71 0.96 7.53 19.68
C ASP A 71 0.44 7.63 18.23
N THR A 72 -0.80 8.11 18.11
CA THR A 72 -1.45 8.34 16.81
C THR A 72 -0.71 9.36 15.94
N THR A 73 -0.07 10.36 16.53
CA THR A 73 0.64 11.43 15.82
C THR A 73 1.91 10.89 15.17
N ASP A 74 2.71 10.16 15.94
CA ASP A 74 3.92 9.51 15.43
C ASP A 74 3.55 8.50 14.34
N ARG A 75 2.48 7.72 14.53
CA ARG A 75 2.03 6.77 13.51
C ARG A 75 1.66 7.45 12.20
N GLU A 76 0.94 8.57 12.25
CA GLU A 76 0.58 9.37 11.07
C GLU A 76 1.81 9.97 10.39
N LEU A 77 2.74 10.53 11.17
CA LEU A 77 4.02 11.06 10.65
C LEU A 77 4.79 9.99 9.87
N TRP A 78 4.98 8.82 10.48
CA TRP A 78 5.74 7.73 9.86
C TRP A 78 4.99 7.09 8.67
N THR A 79 3.65 7.10 8.69
CA THR A 79 2.82 6.75 7.52
C THR A 79 3.08 7.73 6.37
N GLY A 80 3.09 9.04 6.65
CA GLY A 80 3.37 10.09 5.68
C GLY A 80 4.78 10.00 5.10
N LEU A 81 5.79 9.79 5.95
CA LEU A 81 7.18 9.58 5.51
C LEU A 81 7.33 8.33 4.65
N SER A 82 6.74 7.21 5.06
CA SER A 82 6.79 5.97 4.27
C SER A 82 6.13 6.18 2.90
N ARG A 83 4.96 6.82 2.86
CA ARG A 83 4.26 7.15 1.63
C ARG A 83 5.09 8.05 0.72
N HIS A 84 5.70 9.11 1.27
CA HIS A 84 6.56 10.01 0.51
C HIS A 84 7.68 9.25 -0.22
N TRP A 85 8.40 8.38 0.50
CA TRP A 85 9.47 7.58 -0.09
C TRP A 85 8.96 6.61 -1.14
N TYR A 86 7.84 5.92 -0.88
CA TYR A 86 7.27 4.98 -1.84
C TYR A 86 6.69 5.65 -3.08
N CYS A 87 6.06 6.82 -2.96
CA CYS A 87 5.63 7.62 -4.11
C CYS A 87 6.83 7.98 -4.98
N LYS A 88 7.89 8.52 -4.37
CA LYS A 88 9.13 8.86 -5.06
C LYS A 88 9.78 7.65 -5.73
N ALA A 89 9.84 6.50 -5.06
CA ALA A 89 10.36 5.27 -5.65
C ALA A 89 9.50 4.84 -6.85
N SER A 90 8.18 4.95 -6.72
CA SER A 90 7.24 4.55 -7.78
C SER A 90 7.28 5.48 -9.00
N ASP A 91 7.56 6.78 -8.81
CA ASP A 91 7.74 7.73 -9.91
C ASP A 91 9.01 7.42 -10.72
N ARG A 92 10.04 6.94 -10.03
CA ARG A 92 11.33 6.57 -10.65
C ARG A 92 11.31 5.19 -11.28
N SER A 93 10.53 4.27 -10.71
CA SER A 93 10.39 2.88 -11.17
C SER A 93 8.92 2.51 -11.36
N PRO A 94 8.20 3.15 -12.30
CA PRO A 94 6.76 2.98 -12.47
C PRO A 94 6.35 1.58 -12.95
N THR A 95 7.32 0.77 -13.38
CA THR A 95 7.09 -0.61 -13.83
C THR A 95 7.05 -1.62 -12.69
N THR A 96 7.41 -1.23 -11.46
CA THR A 96 7.67 -2.16 -10.35
C THR A 96 6.46 -2.28 -9.42
N GLY A 97 5.76 -3.40 -9.50
CA GLY A 97 4.49 -3.64 -8.80
C GLY A 97 4.59 -3.56 -7.27
N ARG A 98 5.67 -4.08 -6.67
CA ARG A 98 5.80 -4.12 -5.20
C ARG A 98 5.78 -2.74 -4.55
N LEU A 99 6.19 -1.68 -5.26
CA LEU A 99 6.16 -0.31 -4.76
C LEU A 99 4.70 0.14 -4.55
N TYR A 100 3.83 -0.17 -5.51
CA TYR A 100 2.40 0.07 -5.39
C TYR A 100 1.74 -0.83 -4.35
N HIS A 101 2.21 -2.06 -4.16
CA HIS A 101 1.75 -2.91 -3.05
C HIS A 101 1.99 -2.24 -1.69
N HIS A 102 3.18 -1.66 -1.46
CA HIS A 102 3.46 -0.93 -0.23
C HIS A 102 2.59 0.33 -0.08
N LEU A 103 2.35 1.10 -1.16
CA LEU A 103 1.42 2.23 -1.14
C LEU A 103 -0.01 1.80 -0.80
N ALA A 104 -0.45 0.62 -1.26
CA ALA A 104 -1.76 0.07 -0.92
C ALA A 104 -1.89 -0.28 0.57
N ILE A 105 -0.82 -0.74 1.22
CA ILE A 105 -0.80 -0.97 2.67
C ILE A 105 -0.95 0.37 3.42
N LEU A 106 -0.21 1.39 2.97
CA LEU A 106 -0.19 2.73 3.58
C LEU A 106 -1.46 3.55 3.31
N ALA A 107 -2.27 3.14 2.33
CA ALA A 107 -3.52 3.80 1.99
C ALA A 107 -4.67 3.54 2.98
N ARG A 108 -4.47 2.67 3.99
CA ARG A 108 -5.46 2.48 5.07
C ARG A 108 -5.73 3.82 5.80
N PRO A 109 -6.98 4.07 6.22
CA PRO A 109 -8.15 3.20 6.14
C PRO A 109 -8.95 3.30 4.82
N ASN A 110 -8.47 3.98 3.77
CA ASN A 110 -9.25 4.25 2.54
C ASN A 110 -9.25 3.06 1.57
N PRO A 111 -10.32 2.24 1.51
CA PRO A 111 -10.31 0.99 0.75
C PRO A 111 -10.31 1.21 -0.77
N LEU A 112 -10.84 2.34 -1.24
CA LEU A 112 -10.82 2.70 -2.66
C LEU A 112 -9.39 2.97 -3.16
N ARG A 113 -8.59 3.72 -2.38
CA ARG A 113 -7.17 3.93 -2.64
C ARG A 113 -6.38 2.62 -2.56
N GLN A 114 -6.73 1.72 -1.65
CA GLN A 114 -6.13 0.39 -1.60
C GLN A 114 -6.42 -0.43 -2.87
N LEU A 115 -7.67 -0.45 -3.33
CA LEU A 115 -8.08 -1.12 -4.57
C LEU A 115 -7.27 -0.58 -5.77
N TYR A 116 -7.13 0.75 -5.89
CA TYR A 116 -6.31 1.37 -6.93
C TYR A 116 -4.86 0.86 -6.90
N TYR A 117 -4.19 0.97 -5.76
CA TYR A 117 -2.76 0.62 -5.66
C TYR A 117 -2.50 -0.88 -5.80
N TYR A 118 -3.34 -1.75 -5.22
CA TYR A 118 -3.22 -3.20 -5.43
C TYR A 118 -3.48 -3.59 -6.88
N THR A 119 -4.45 -2.99 -7.55
CA THR A 119 -4.69 -3.22 -8.98
C THR A 119 -3.48 -2.78 -9.80
N LYS A 120 -2.95 -1.58 -9.53
CA LYS A 120 -1.73 -1.08 -10.19
C LYS A 120 -0.54 -2.01 -9.98
N SER A 121 -0.36 -2.52 -8.76
CA SER A 121 0.66 -3.52 -8.42
C SER A 121 0.59 -4.79 -9.27
N LEU A 122 -0.60 -5.17 -9.76
CA LEU A 122 -0.83 -6.35 -10.59
C LEU A 122 -0.73 -6.08 -12.10
N CYS A 123 -0.99 -4.84 -12.53
CA CYS A 123 -1.10 -4.49 -13.95
C CYS A 123 0.16 -3.84 -14.53
N VAL A 124 1.13 -3.45 -13.71
CA VAL A 124 2.41 -2.90 -14.21
C VAL A 124 3.30 -3.99 -14.82
N PRO A 125 4.27 -3.64 -15.69
CA PRO A 125 5.11 -4.62 -16.39
C PRO A 125 5.84 -5.64 -15.52
N ILE A 126 6.25 -5.28 -14.30
CA ILE A 126 6.83 -6.19 -13.31
C ILE A 126 5.80 -6.36 -12.18
N PRO A 127 4.79 -7.25 -12.36
CA PRO A 127 3.70 -7.38 -11.41
C PRO A 127 4.17 -8.00 -10.10
N PHE A 128 3.47 -7.69 -9.01
CA PHE A 128 3.69 -8.30 -7.70
C PHE A 128 2.48 -9.14 -7.29
N SER A 129 2.59 -10.46 -7.45
CA SER A 129 1.47 -11.42 -7.33
C SER A 129 0.85 -11.47 -5.94
N SER A 130 1.61 -11.23 -4.87
CA SER A 130 1.08 -11.19 -3.49
C SER A 130 0.03 -10.08 -3.28
N ALA A 131 -0.09 -9.11 -4.21
CA ALA A 131 -1.17 -8.14 -4.20
C ALA A 131 -2.55 -8.78 -4.40
N GLN A 132 -2.66 -9.95 -5.04
CA GLN A 132 -3.94 -10.65 -5.23
C GLN A 132 -4.59 -11.01 -3.89
N GLU A 133 -3.82 -11.67 -3.01
CA GLU A 133 -4.29 -12.06 -1.67
C GLU A 133 -4.65 -10.82 -0.83
N SER A 134 -3.83 -9.77 -0.94
CA SER A 134 -4.09 -8.51 -0.23
C SER A 134 -5.38 -7.83 -0.72
N LEU A 135 -5.67 -7.91 -2.02
CA LEU A 135 -6.87 -7.36 -2.65
C LEU A 135 -8.14 -8.12 -2.27
N THR A 136 -8.06 -9.44 -2.09
CA THR A 136 -9.16 -10.26 -1.56
C THR A 136 -9.64 -9.74 -0.21
N ASN A 137 -8.72 -9.31 0.66
CA ASN A 137 -9.08 -8.71 1.95
C ASN A 137 -9.85 -7.40 1.79
N VAL A 138 -9.43 -6.52 0.87
CA VAL A 138 -10.15 -5.27 0.56
C VAL A 138 -11.57 -5.57 0.11
N PHE A 139 -11.74 -6.55 -0.79
CA PHE A 139 -13.06 -6.98 -1.27
C PHE A 139 -13.96 -7.56 -0.20
N ASN A 140 -13.40 -8.21 0.83
CA ASN A 140 -14.18 -8.78 1.93
C ASN A 140 -14.57 -7.74 2.98
N CYS A 141 -13.85 -6.60 3.04
CA CYS A 141 -14.16 -5.50 3.95
C CYS A 141 -15.22 -4.53 3.40
N ALA A 142 -15.51 -4.54 2.09
CA ALA A 142 -16.52 -3.69 1.47
C ALA A 142 -17.94 -4.21 1.75
N LEU A 143 -18.46 -3.89 2.94
CA LEU A 143 -19.72 -4.42 3.47
C LEU A 143 -20.85 -3.38 3.51
N SER A 144 -20.55 -2.10 3.35
CA SER A 144 -21.54 -1.03 3.38
C SER A 144 -22.20 -0.81 2.00
N ASN A 145 -23.24 0.03 1.98
CA ASN A 145 -23.87 0.51 0.76
C ASN A 145 -23.36 1.91 0.36
N SER A 146 -22.15 2.29 0.80
CA SER A 146 -21.50 3.50 0.33
C SER A 146 -21.20 3.41 -1.18
N PRO A 147 -21.04 4.54 -1.88
CA PRO A 147 -20.59 4.54 -3.27
C PRO A 147 -19.27 3.78 -3.45
N ASP A 148 -18.30 4.01 -2.56
CA ASP A 148 -16.99 3.34 -2.57
C ASP A 148 -17.11 1.82 -2.42
N ASP A 149 -17.90 1.33 -1.45
CA ASP A 149 -18.07 -0.11 -1.24
C ASP A 149 -18.85 -0.76 -2.38
N THR A 150 -19.84 -0.04 -2.96
CA THR A 150 -20.55 -0.51 -4.15
C THR A 150 -19.57 -0.68 -5.32
N PHE A 151 -18.67 0.30 -5.52
CA PHE A 151 -17.62 0.24 -6.54
C PHE A 151 -16.67 -0.93 -6.30
N ILE A 152 -16.19 -1.12 -5.07
CA ILE A 152 -15.29 -2.21 -4.69
C ILE A 152 -15.96 -3.58 -4.89
N ARG A 153 -17.23 -3.73 -4.52
CA ARG A 153 -18.01 -4.96 -4.73
C ARG A 153 -18.20 -5.28 -6.21
N ALA A 154 -18.45 -4.28 -7.06
CA ALA A 154 -18.52 -4.48 -8.51
C ALA A 154 -17.17 -4.99 -9.06
N HIS A 155 -16.05 -4.42 -8.57
CA HIS A 155 -14.71 -4.86 -8.97
C HIS A 155 -14.37 -6.27 -8.48
N LYS A 156 -14.85 -6.68 -7.30
CA LYS A 156 -14.69 -8.05 -6.80
C LYS A 156 -15.19 -9.09 -7.81
N ILE A 157 -16.34 -8.83 -8.43
CA ILE A 157 -16.94 -9.73 -9.43
C ILE A 157 -16.02 -9.87 -10.65
N LEU A 158 -15.52 -8.74 -11.16
CA LEU A 158 -14.60 -8.73 -12.30
C LEU A 158 -13.28 -9.47 -11.98
N PHE A 159 -12.72 -9.24 -10.80
CA PHE A 159 -11.47 -9.89 -10.38
C PHE A 159 -11.62 -11.40 -10.15
N SER A 160 -12.75 -11.85 -9.59
CA SER A 160 -13.00 -13.29 -9.34
C SER A 160 -13.16 -14.09 -10.62
N THR A 161 -13.59 -13.45 -11.72
CA THR A 161 -13.77 -14.13 -13.02
C THR A 161 -12.48 -14.24 -13.83
N GLN A 162 -11.44 -13.46 -13.52
CA GLN A 162 -10.14 -13.54 -14.20
C GLN A 162 -9.20 -14.59 -13.59
N SER A 163 -9.36 -14.95 -12.32
CA SER A 163 -8.48 -15.93 -11.65
C SER A 163 -8.70 -17.37 -12.11
N GLU A 164 -9.87 -17.68 -12.66
CA GLU A 164 -10.19 -18.98 -13.26
C GLU A 164 -9.97 -18.93 -14.78
N TYR A 165 -8.72 -19.13 -15.22
CA TYR A 165 -8.30 -19.52 -16.59
C TYR A 165 -9.36 -19.37 -17.71
N GLY A 166 -9.72 -18.14 -18.06
CA GLY A 166 -10.58 -17.85 -19.23
C GLY A 166 -12.03 -18.30 -19.13
N VAL A 167 -12.56 -18.59 -17.94
CA VAL A 167 -13.97 -18.90 -17.75
C VAL A 167 -14.81 -17.65 -17.99
N ARG A 168 -15.78 -17.74 -18.90
CA ARG A 168 -16.80 -16.71 -19.12
C ARG A 168 -17.50 -16.43 -17.79
N MET A 169 -17.53 -15.16 -17.38
CA MET A 169 -18.34 -14.69 -16.25
C MET A 169 -19.75 -15.30 -16.31
N SER A 170 -20.21 -15.87 -15.19
CA SER A 170 -21.54 -16.47 -15.11
C SER A 170 -22.63 -15.43 -15.38
N GLU A 171 -23.78 -15.85 -15.91
CA GLU A 171 -24.90 -14.94 -16.17
C GLU A 171 -25.35 -14.22 -14.88
N ASN A 172 -25.39 -14.94 -13.75
CA ASN A 172 -25.74 -14.36 -12.46
C ASN A 172 -24.74 -13.29 -12.02
N SER A 173 -23.43 -13.59 -12.11
CA SER A 173 -22.37 -12.62 -11.79
C SER A 173 -22.43 -11.39 -12.70
N ARG A 174 -22.79 -11.58 -13.98
CA ARG A 174 -22.99 -10.48 -14.92
C ARG A 174 -24.15 -9.58 -14.51
N ILE A 175 -25.29 -10.18 -14.15
CA ILE A 175 -26.48 -9.43 -13.70
C ILE A 175 -26.14 -8.65 -12.42
N GLU A 176 -25.53 -9.30 -11.43
CA GLU A 176 -25.13 -8.66 -10.17
C GLU A 176 -24.16 -7.48 -10.42
N PHE A 177 -23.16 -7.67 -11.29
CA PHE A 177 -22.26 -6.58 -11.67
C PHE A 177 -23.01 -5.38 -12.29
N LEU A 178 -23.95 -5.65 -13.21
CA LEU A 178 -24.72 -4.58 -13.86
C LEU A 178 -25.62 -3.83 -12.87
N GLU A 179 -26.19 -4.52 -11.88
CA GLU A 179 -26.98 -3.91 -10.81
C GLU A 179 -26.11 -3.01 -9.93
N LEU A 180 -24.96 -3.50 -9.46
CA LEU A 180 -24.02 -2.72 -8.67
C LEU A 180 -23.48 -1.51 -9.44
N ALA A 181 -23.12 -1.69 -10.72
CA ALA A 181 -22.64 -0.59 -11.56
C ALA A 181 -23.72 0.49 -11.74
N ARG A 182 -24.97 0.10 -11.98
CA ARG A 182 -26.09 1.05 -12.08
C ARG A 182 -26.32 1.79 -10.76
N HIS A 183 -26.29 1.06 -9.65
CA HIS A 183 -26.44 1.65 -8.32
C HIS A 183 -25.35 2.68 -8.03
N PHE A 184 -24.09 2.34 -8.32
CA PHE A 184 -22.95 3.26 -8.17
C PHE A 184 -23.11 4.52 -9.03
N ILE A 185 -23.43 4.36 -10.33
CA ILE A 185 -23.61 5.50 -11.25
C ILE A 185 -24.71 6.45 -10.76
N ASN A 186 -25.82 5.91 -10.26
CA ASN A 186 -26.92 6.73 -9.73
C ASN A 186 -26.55 7.53 -8.48
N GLN A 187 -25.55 7.09 -7.72
CA GLN A 187 -25.07 7.79 -6.51
C GLN A 187 -23.92 8.75 -6.79
N LEU A 188 -23.24 8.61 -7.93
CA LEU A 188 -21.96 9.25 -8.21
C LEU A 188 -22.04 10.77 -8.20
N ASP A 189 -23.05 11.37 -8.85
CA ASP A 189 -23.18 12.83 -8.94
C ASP A 189 -23.36 13.47 -7.56
N SER A 190 -24.24 12.89 -6.73
CA SER A 190 -24.47 13.35 -5.36
C SER A 190 -23.21 13.19 -4.51
N HIS A 191 -22.52 12.07 -4.64
CA HIS A 191 -21.29 11.80 -3.89
C HIS A 191 -20.16 12.78 -4.25
N ILE A 192 -19.97 13.08 -5.54
CA ILE A 192 -18.99 14.08 -6.00
C ILE A 192 -19.34 15.47 -5.47
N ALA A 193 -20.63 15.85 -5.46
CA ALA A 193 -21.08 17.13 -4.94
C ALA A 193 -20.85 17.27 -3.43
N GLU A 194 -21.03 16.19 -2.66
CA GLU A 194 -20.80 16.15 -1.21
C GLU A 194 -19.31 16.28 -0.84
N MET A 195 -18.41 15.73 -1.65
CA MET A 195 -16.96 15.73 -1.38
C MET A 195 -16.29 17.10 -1.51
N LYS A 196 -16.97 18.16 -1.98
CA LYS A 196 -16.52 19.58 -1.97
C LYS A 196 -15.06 19.87 -2.39
N GLY A 197 -14.45 19.04 -3.24
CA GLY A 197 -13.07 19.21 -3.68
C GLY A 197 -12.01 18.44 -2.89
N GLU A 198 -12.38 17.66 -1.87
CA GLU A 198 -11.46 16.77 -1.13
C GLU A 198 -10.84 15.66 -2.03
N TRP A 199 -11.37 15.47 -3.23
CA TRP A 199 -10.77 14.61 -4.26
C TRP A 199 -9.50 15.18 -4.90
N LEU A 200 -9.16 16.46 -4.64
CA LEU A 200 -7.94 17.12 -5.13
C LEU A 200 -6.72 16.90 -4.23
N GLU A 201 -6.85 16.20 -3.11
CA GLU A 201 -5.70 15.91 -2.26
C GLU A 201 -4.67 15.04 -3.03
N PRO A 202 -3.38 15.42 -3.03
CA PRO A 202 -2.34 14.61 -3.65
C PRO A 202 -2.26 13.23 -2.98
N GLY A 203 -2.23 12.18 -3.81
CA GLY A 203 -2.24 10.77 -3.40
C GLY A 203 -0.97 10.29 -2.72
#